data_AF-A0A7X5JBY1-F1
#
_entry.id   AF-A0A7X5JBY1-F1
#
_cell.length_a   1.000
_cell.length_b   1.000
_cell.length_c   1.000
_cell.angle_alpha   90.00
_cell.angle_beta   90.00
_cell.angle_gamma   90.00
#
_symmetry.space_group_name_H-M   'P 1'
#
loop_
_entity.id
_entity.type
_entity.pdbx_description
1 polymer ?
#
loop_
_entity_poly.entity_id
_entity_poly.type
_entity_poly.pdbx_seq_one_letter_code
_entity_poly.pdbx_strand_id
1 'polypeptide(L)' 'MVTIIFEAHGTTLDNEAHLASGHYDIVLSPLGEKQAKEG' A
#
# COMPACT_ATOMS: atom_id res chain seq x y z
N MET A 1 19.37 9.20 -20.66
CA MET A 1 17.91 8.97 -20.68
C MET A 1 17.52 8.55 -19.28
N VAL A 2 16.50 9.17 -18.67
CA VAL A 2 16.09 8.89 -17.29
C VAL A 2 14.73 8.21 -17.32
N THR A 3 14.59 7.13 -16.57
CA THR A 3 13.32 6.43 -16.38
C THR A 3 12.83 6.71 -14.96
N ILE A 4 11.59 7.18 -14.84
CA ILE A 4 10.93 7.43 -13.56
C ILE A 4 9.78 6.44 -13.46
N ILE A 5 9.69 5.74 -12.33
CA ILE A 5 8.65 4.76 -12.04
C ILE A 5 7.90 5.25 -10.80
N PHE A 6 6.57 5.22 -10.87
CA PHE A 6 5.69 5.55 -9.76
C PHE A 6 4.98 4.28 -9.31
N GLU A 7 4.97 4.04 -8.00
CA GLU A 7 4.31 2.89 -7.39
C GLU A 7 3.63 3.34 -6.09
N ALA A 8 2.39 2.88 -5.90
CA ALA A 8 1.67 3.11 -4.66
C ALA A 8 2.01 2.00 -3.65
N HIS A 9 1.91 2.29 -2.35
CA HIS A 9 2.06 1.24 -1.34
C HIS A 9 0.96 0.18 -1.48
N GLY A 10 1.22 -1.02 -0.98
CA GLY A 10 0.21 -2.09 -0.94
C GLY A 10 -0.99 -1.75 -0.04
N THR A 11 -2.06 -2.53 -0.17
CA THR A 11 -3.28 -2.40 0.65
C THR A 11 -2.98 -2.44 2.15
N THR A 12 -3.51 -1.49 2.92
CA THR A 12 -3.46 -1.48 4.39
C THR A 12 -4.74 -2.06 5.01
N LEU A 13 -4.71 -2.39 6.30
CA LEU A 13 -5.90 -2.87 7.02
C LEU A 13 -7.09 -1.88 6.94
N ASP A 14 -6.81 -0.59 6.99
CA ASP A 14 -7.83 0.47 6.87
C ASP A 14 -8.45 0.52 5.47
N ASN A 15 -7.67 0.26 4.42
CA ASN A 15 -8.20 0.24 3.06
C ASN A 15 -9.27 -0.86 2.90
N GLU A 16 -9.04 -2.04 3.50
CA GLU A 16 -10.01 -3.14 3.53
C GLU A 16 -11.25 -2.79 4.37
N ALA A 17 -11.09 -1.98 5.41
CA ALA A 17 -12.18 -1.48 6.23
C ALA A 17 -12.89 -0.24 5.64
N HIS A 18 -12.47 0.24 4.45
CA HIS A 18 -12.95 1.48 3.83
C HIS A 18 -12.77 2.73 4.71
N LEU A 19 -11.69 2.77 5.48
CA LEU A 19 -11.32 3.90 6.34
C LEU A 19 -10.20 4.73 5.70
N ALA A 20 -10.19 6.02 6.04
CA ALA A 20 -9.09 6.91 5.65
C ALA A 20 -8.00 6.91 6.73
N SER A 21 -6.84 6.34 6.41
CA SER A 21 -5.70 6.26 7.35
C SER A 21 -5.06 7.61 7.65
N GLY A 22 -5.12 8.58 6.73
CA GLY A 22 -4.55 9.92 6.95
C GLY A 22 -3.07 9.87 7.36
N HIS A 23 -2.76 10.36 8.55
CA HIS A 23 -1.41 10.35 9.13
C HIS A 23 -1.16 9.20 10.12
N TYR A 24 -2.12 8.28 10.29
CA TYR A 24 -1.92 7.09 11.11
C TYR A 24 -1.00 6.10 10.39
N ASP A 25 -0.05 5.54 11.14
CA ASP A 25 0.93 4.56 10.64
C ASP A 25 0.30 3.16 10.61
N ILE A 26 -0.55 2.92 9.61
CA ILE A 26 -1.29 1.67 9.48
C ILE A 26 -0.49 0.65 8.69
N VAL A 27 -0.43 -0.56 9.24
CA VAL A 27 0.29 -1.68 8.63
C VAL A 27 -0.39 -2.18 7.34
N LEU A 28 0.40 -2.81 6.48
CA LEU A 28 -0.11 -3.54 5.32
C LEU A 28 -1.04 -4.69 5.77
N SER A 29 -2.07 -4.97 4.96
CA SER A 29 -2.83 -6.21 5.11
C SER A 29 -2.04 -7.39 4.54
N PRO A 30 -2.43 -8.65 4.81
CA PRO A 30 -1.80 -9.81 4.16
C PRO A 30 -1.84 -9.74 2.63
N LEU A 31 -2.89 -9.12 2.06
CA LEU A 31 -2.95 -8.82 0.64
C LEU A 31 -1.93 -7.74 0.24
N GLY A 32 -1.82 -6.66 1.01
CA GLY A 32 -0.82 -5.61 0.78
C GLY A 32 0.62 -6.11 0.81
N GLU A 33 0.95 -7.01 1.74
CA GLU A 33 2.27 -7.65 1.79
C GLU A 33 2.55 -8.49 0.54
N LYS A 34 1.54 -9.17 0.01
CA LYS A 34 1.67 -9.94 -1.23
C LYS A 34 1.88 -9.01 -2.42
N GLN A 35 1.09 -7.94 -2.52
CA GLN A 35 1.22 -6.93 -3.57
C GLN A 35 2.63 -6.30 -3.57
N ALA A 36 3.15 -5.93 -2.39
CA ALA A 36 4.48 -5.35 -2.27
C ALA A 36 5.62 -6.33 -2.63
N LYS A 37 5.37 -7.64 -2.66
CA LYS A 37 6.33 -8.66 -3.11
C LYS A 37 6.22 -8.95 -4.60
N GLU A 38 5.07 -8.67 -5.21
CA GLU A 38 4.73 -9.05 -6.58
C GLU A 38 4.74 -7.87 -7.58
N GLY A 39 4.68 -6.63 -7.10
CA GLY A 39 4.87 -5.39 -7.87
C GLY A 39 6.33 -5.19 -8.29
#